data_AF-A0A0B2W153-F1
#
_entry.id   AF-A0A0B2W153-F1
#
_cell.length_a   1.000
_cell.length_b   1.000
_cell.length_c   1.000
_cell.angle_alpha   90.00
_cell.angle_beta   90.00
_cell.angle_gamma   90.00
#
_symmetry.space_group_name_H-M   'P 1'
#
loop_
_entity.id
_entity.type
_entity.pdbx_description
1 polymer ?
#
loop_
_entity_poly.entity_id
_entity_poly.type
_entity_poly.pdbx_seq_one_letter_code
_entity_poly.pdbx_strand_id
1 'polypeptide(L)'
;MPELPPIPVNVMERNDVIACLLGRALRDAHFKLFASLLRSEREYPIFYSEAVLRLMASRARKTPSLAKVLLERSVSERSAPTSFIAEHFLQIIRASNAWSISEAVGISHEGICSACGHPLNQREELNEDEHWALHKALLSFLECGTKNFSSGSPAEVRALRNHVRGLPKAEGGTKSLVVDTLNLIHGRSIEPFYKMLLALMEDFPRIMLITRPGSKNRFIRHLSPLNISVFVCNKLSFLECGTKNFSSGSPAEVRALRNHVRGLPKAEGGTKSLVVDTLNLIHGRSIEPFYKMLLALMEDFPRIMLITRPGSKNRFIRHLSPLNISVFVCNKLSEDDLFILLAALEMGPGCYVLTNDQFSDHRHRLGHDLVPLFDRWNESRVVRYFASTYRYKMPGRFTCFPHRAPDGFHIPVARVIAPSIYEHDWICVVKKHVSRRK
;
A
#
# COMPACT_ATOMS: atom_id res chain seq x y z
N MET A 1 1.32 12.60 36.91
CA MET A 1 2.44 11.91 36.24
C MET A 1 3.22 12.98 35.51
N PRO A 2 4.55 13.05 35.62
CA PRO A 2 5.34 14.02 34.85
C PRO A 2 5.25 13.66 33.36
N GLU A 3 4.96 14.66 32.51
CA GLU A 3 4.92 14.51 31.07
C GLU A 3 6.31 14.11 30.55
N LEU A 4 6.37 13.03 29.75
CA LEU A 4 7.59 12.60 29.11
C LEU A 4 7.99 13.64 28.03
N PRO A 5 9.25 14.10 28.01
CA PRO A 5 9.68 15.07 27.01
C PRO A 5 9.62 14.48 25.60
N PRO A 6 9.33 15.31 24.58
CA PRO A 6 9.32 14.86 23.19
C PRO A 6 10.71 14.41 22.76
N ILE A 7 10.79 13.19 22.19
CA ILE A 7 12.04 12.59 21.72
C ILE A 7 12.42 13.21 20.37
N PRO A 8 13.65 13.75 20.19
CA PRO A 8 14.13 14.28 18.92
C PRO A 8 14.21 13.17 17.86
N VAL A 9 13.83 13.48 16.62
CA VAL A 9 13.67 12.53 15.50
C VAL A 9 15.02 11.96 14.98
N ASN A 10 16.15 12.31 15.61
CA ASN A 10 17.45 12.32 14.91
C ASN A 10 18.55 11.42 15.51
N VAL A 11 18.31 10.58 16.53
CA VAL A 11 19.43 9.78 17.12
C VAL A 11 19.08 8.32 17.45
N MET A 12 17.81 7.99 17.72
CA MET A 12 17.36 6.60 17.90
C MET A 12 15.90 6.47 17.43
N GLU A 13 15.54 5.35 16.79
CA GLU A 13 14.14 5.11 16.45
C GLU A 13 13.32 4.98 17.74
N ARG A 14 12.12 5.59 17.79
CA ARG A 14 11.25 5.58 18.98
C ARG A 14 11.02 4.16 19.51
N ASN A 15 10.82 3.20 18.60
CA ASN A 15 10.61 1.81 18.96
C ASN A 15 11.83 1.16 19.63
N ASP A 16 13.05 1.53 19.24
CA ASP A 16 14.27 1.06 19.90
C ASP A 16 14.36 1.59 21.34
N VAL A 17 14.04 2.87 21.54
CA VAL A 17 14.01 3.48 22.88
C VAL A 17 12.99 2.76 23.77
N ILE A 18 11.77 2.54 23.25
CA ILE A 18 10.72 1.82 23.98
C ILE A 18 11.15 0.38 24.27
N ALA A 19 11.73 -0.32 23.31
CA ALA A 19 12.24 -1.67 23.49
C ALA A 19 13.32 -1.73 24.59
N CYS A 20 14.24 -0.75 24.63
CA CYS A 20 15.24 -0.64 25.68
C CYS A 20 14.61 -0.43 27.06
N LEU A 21 13.62 0.45 27.18
CA LEU A 21 12.90 0.73 28.43
C LEU A 21 12.13 -0.50 28.93
N LEU A 22 11.40 -1.17 28.04
CA LEU A 22 10.69 -2.42 28.33
C LEU A 22 11.67 -3.51 28.79
N GLY A 23 12.78 -3.68 28.07
CA GLY A 23 13.83 -4.63 28.40
C GLY A 23 14.51 -4.32 29.75
N ARG A 24 14.70 -3.04 30.10
CA ARG A 24 15.22 -2.63 31.41
C ARG A 24 14.22 -2.97 32.53
N ALA A 25 12.94 -2.64 32.36
CA ALA A 25 11.90 -2.98 33.34
C ALA A 25 11.81 -4.49 33.61
N LEU A 26 11.97 -5.33 32.56
CA LEU A 26 12.00 -6.78 32.70
C LEU A 26 13.27 -7.30 33.42
N ARG A 27 14.45 -6.72 33.12
CA ARG A 27 15.72 -7.10 33.76
C ARG A 27 15.70 -6.81 35.26
N ASP A 28 15.17 -5.64 35.63
CA ASP A 28 15.05 -5.17 37.02
C ASP A 28 13.85 -5.80 37.75
N ALA A 29 13.10 -6.71 37.10
CA ALA A 29 11.90 -7.37 37.64
C ALA A 29 10.77 -6.40 38.07
N HIS A 30 10.71 -5.22 37.46
CA HIS A 30 9.68 -4.21 37.69
C HIS A 30 8.45 -4.44 36.79
N PHE A 31 7.74 -5.56 37.00
CA PHE A 31 6.66 -6.00 36.10
C PHE A 31 5.48 -5.03 35.99
N LYS A 32 5.12 -4.34 37.08
CA LYS A 32 4.08 -3.30 37.05
C LYS A 32 4.45 -2.15 36.12
N LEU A 33 5.73 -1.74 36.14
CA LEU A 33 6.26 -0.71 35.26
C LEU A 33 6.26 -1.20 33.81
N PHE A 34 6.71 -2.43 33.54
CA PHE A 34 6.66 -3.03 32.21
C PHE A 34 5.23 -3.01 31.64
N ALA A 35 4.25 -3.52 32.40
CA ALA A 35 2.86 -3.57 31.96
C ALA A 35 2.23 -2.18 31.78
N SER A 36 2.62 -1.21 32.62
CA SER A 36 2.16 0.19 32.49
C SER A 36 2.75 0.86 31.27
N LEU A 37 4.05 0.69 31.02
CA LEU A 37 4.75 1.26 29.88
C LEU A 37 4.23 0.70 28.56
N LEU A 38 4.05 -0.63 28.49
CA LEU A 38 3.48 -1.26 27.30
C LEU A 38 2.03 -0.80 27.02
N ARG A 39 1.27 -0.49 28.07
CA ARG A 39 -0.10 0.04 27.93
C ARG A 39 -0.12 1.51 27.49
N SER A 40 0.86 2.32 27.92
CA SER A 40 0.96 3.72 27.53
C SER A 40 1.49 3.88 26.11
N GLU A 41 2.44 3.04 25.70
CA GLU A 41 3.04 3.05 24.36
C GLU A 41 2.18 2.28 23.35
N ARG A 42 1.02 2.85 23.01
CA ARG A 42 0.05 2.21 22.10
C ARG A 42 0.61 1.91 20.71
N GLU A 43 1.56 2.72 20.25
CA GLU A 43 2.17 2.62 18.92
C GLU A 43 3.32 1.60 18.85
N TYR A 44 3.82 1.13 20.00
CA TYR A 44 4.87 0.12 20.03
C TYR A 44 4.30 -1.25 19.66
N PRO A 45 4.76 -1.90 18.57
CA PRO A 45 4.30 -3.24 18.21
C PRO A 45 4.91 -4.28 19.16
N ILE A 46 4.09 -5.11 19.81
CA ILE A 46 4.57 -6.08 20.82
C ILE A 46 5.59 -7.08 20.26
N PHE A 47 5.54 -7.32 18.96
CA PHE A 47 6.42 -8.23 18.24
C PHE A 47 7.60 -7.54 17.53
N TYR A 48 7.83 -6.25 17.76
CA TYR A 48 8.92 -5.49 17.17
C TYR A 48 10.30 -6.01 17.60
N SER A 49 10.49 -6.26 18.89
CA SER A 49 11.81 -6.64 19.45
C SER A 49 11.85 -8.08 19.93
N GLU A 50 12.57 -8.93 19.18
CA GLU A 50 12.85 -10.31 19.60
C GLU A 50 13.59 -10.35 20.95
N ALA A 51 14.49 -9.40 21.21
CA ALA A 51 15.23 -9.31 22.47
C ALA A 51 14.30 -9.10 23.68
N VAL A 52 13.26 -8.27 23.53
CA VAL A 52 12.24 -8.08 24.57
C VAL A 52 11.46 -9.37 24.80
N LEU A 53 11.05 -10.07 23.73
CA LEU A 53 10.34 -11.36 23.84
C LEU A 53 11.20 -12.44 24.51
N ARG A 54 12.48 -12.53 24.18
CA ARG A 54 13.44 -13.44 24.84
C ARG A 54 13.56 -13.14 26.34
N LEU A 55 13.66 -11.86 26.70
CA LEU A 55 13.68 -11.45 28.11
C LEU A 55 12.36 -11.79 28.81
N MET A 56 11.21 -11.55 28.17
CA MET A 56 9.92 -11.97 28.69
C MET A 56 9.88 -13.48 28.95
N ALA A 57 10.33 -14.30 27.99
CA ALA A 57 10.39 -15.75 28.12
C ALA A 57 11.26 -16.18 29.32
N SER A 58 12.42 -15.54 29.51
CA SER A 58 13.31 -15.80 30.64
C SER A 58 12.69 -15.49 32.02
N ARG A 59 11.72 -14.55 32.07
CA ARG A 59 11.06 -14.11 33.30
C ARG A 59 9.66 -14.70 33.48
N ALA A 60 9.08 -15.30 32.46
CA ALA A 60 7.69 -15.77 32.44
C ALA A 60 7.36 -16.77 33.55
N ARG A 61 8.30 -17.66 33.94
CA ARG A 61 8.09 -18.58 35.07
C ARG A 61 7.90 -17.87 36.40
N LYS A 62 8.64 -16.78 36.63
CA LYS A 62 8.52 -15.97 37.87
C LYS A 62 7.35 -15.00 37.81
N THR A 63 6.87 -14.69 36.61
CA THR A 63 5.78 -13.72 36.40
C THR A 63 4.75 -14.27 35.40
N PRO A 64 3.88 -15.19 35.84
CA PRO A 64 2.87 -15.81 34.97
C PRO A 64 1.93 -14.82 34.27
N SER A 65 1.72 -13.63 34.84
CA SER A 65 0.88 -12.58 34.25
C SER A 65 1.41 -12.03 32.92
N LEU A 66 2.71 -12.21 32.61
CA LEU A 66 3.28 -11.80 31.33
C LEU A 66 2.59 -12.46 30.13
N ALA A 67 2.18 -13.74 30.27
CA ALA A 67 1.45 -14.45 29.23
C ALA A 67 0.11 -13.77 28.93
N LYS A 68 -0.65 -13.38 29.97
CA LYS A 68 -1.91 -12.67 29.79
C LYS A 68 -1.70 -11.30 29.14
N VAL A 69 -0.70 -10.54 29.60
CA VAL A 69 -0.37 -9.23 29.00
C VAL A 69 -0.03 -9.36 27.52
N LEU A 70 0.77 -10.36 27.16
CA LEU A 70 1.15 -10.63 25.77
C LEU A 70 -0.07 -10.99 24.91
N LEU A 71 -0.90 -11.94 25.36
CA LEU A 71 -2.12 -12.34 24.65
C LEU A 71 -3.10 -11.18 24.46
N GLU A 72 -3.34 -10.41 25.51
CA GLU A 72 -4.24 -9.25 25.43
C GLU A 72 -3.70 -8.16 24.51
N ARG A 73 -2.37 -7.94 24.53
CA ARG A 73 -1.73 -6.98 23.65
C ARG A 73 -1.81 -7.42 22.18
N SER A 74 -1.53 -8.68 21.88
CA SER A 74 -1.66 -9.25 20.52
C SER A 74 -3.07 -9.08 19.95
N VAL A 75 -4.11 -9.32 20.74
CA VAL A 75 -5.50 -9.06 20.33
C VAL A 75 -5.75 -7.58 20.11
N SER A 76 -5.32 -6.72 21.05
CA SER A 76 -5.57 -5.27 20.95
C SER A 76 -4.88 -4.62 19.75
N GLU A 77 -3.68 -5.09 19.41
CA GLU A 77 -2.90 -4.58 18.27
C GLU A 77 -3.28 -5.25 16.95
N ARG A 78 -4.11 -6.31 16.99
CA ARG A 78 -4.34 -7.22 15.85
C ARG A 78 -3.02 -7.73 15.23
N SER A 79 -2.01 -7.91 16.08
CA SER A 79 -0.68 -8.33 15.65
C SER A 79 -0.44 -9.75 16.10
N ALA A 80 -0.04 -10.62 15.17
CA ALA A 80 0.23 -12.04 15.41
C ALA A 80 1.73 -12.34 15.31
N PRO A 81 2.23 -13.38 16.00
CA PRO A 81 3.63 -13.77 15.90
C PRO A 81 3.95 -14.31 14.51
N THR A 82 5.10 -13.94 13.96
CA THR A 82 5.66 -14.61 12.78
C THR A 82 6.25 -15.96 13.17
N SER A 83 6.49 -16.84 12.19
CA SER A 83 7.13 -18.14 12.43
C SER A 83 8.48 -18.03 13.16
N PHE A 84 9.22 -16.93 12.95
CA PHE A 84 10.51 -16.68 13.58
C PHE A 84 10.42 -16.41 15.10
N ILE A 85 9.37 -15.71 15.54
CA ILE A 85 9.18 -15.33 16.95
C ILE A 85 8.16 -16.22 17.69
N ALA A 86 7.47 -17.10 16.97
CA ALA A 86 6.42 -17.96 17.51
C ALA A 86 6.91 -18.82 18.69
N GLU A 87 8.13 -19.34 18.64
CA GLU A 87 8.66 -20.17 19.73
C GLU A 87 8.86 -19.36 21.02
N HIS A 88 9.38 -18.14 20.94
CA HIS A 88 9.48 -17.27 22.12
C HIS A 88 8.10 -16.89 22.67
N PHE A 89 7.13 -16.62 21.79
CA PHE A 89 5.74 -16.38 22.18
C PHE A 89 5.15 -17.58 22.95
N LEU A 90 5.32 -18.80 22.42
CA LEU A 90 4.84 -20.03 23.05
C LEU A 90 5.54 -20.30 24.38
N GLN A 91 6.86 -20.09 24.46
CA GLN A 91 7.62 -20.24 25.72
C GLN A 91 7.06 -19.35 26.84
N ILE A 92 6.73 -18.10 26.55
CA ILE A 92 6.13 -17.17 27.52
C ILE A 92 4.80 -17.73 28.04
N ILE A 93 3.93 -18.23 27.14
CA ILE A 93 2.62 -18.75 27.50
C ILE A 93 2.75 -20.05 28.31
N ARG A 94 3.56 -21.01 27.83
CA ARG A 94 3.82 -22.29 28.51
C ARG A 94 4.36 -22.07 29.92
N ALA A 95 5.28 -21.12 30.09
CA ALA A 95 5.92 -20.82 31.37
C ALA A 95 4.95 -20.28 32.44
N SER A 96 3.81 -19.69 32.04
CA SER A 96 2.80 -19.22 33.01
C SER A 96 2.06 -20.36 33.73
N ASN A 97 2.05 -21.56 33.15
CA ASN A 97 1.24 -22.70 33.58
C ASN A 97 -0.27 -22.42 33.72
N ALA A 98 -0.77 -21.28 33.24
CA ALA A 98 -2.18 -20.88 33.33
C ALA A 98 -3.00 -21.32 32.10
N TRP A 99 -2.32 -21.69 31.02
CA TRP A 99 -2.93 -21.95 29.72
C TRP A 99 -2.55 -23.34 29.18
N SER A 100 -3.53 -24.02 28.60
CA SER A 100 -3.34 -25.15 27.69
C SER A 100 -3.14 -24.60 26.28
N ILE A 101 -2.19 -25.17 25.54
CA ILE A 101 -1.85 -24.71 24.19
C ILE A 101 -1.97 -25.88 23.23
N SER A 102 -2.63 -25.65 22.11
CA SER A 102 -2.65 -26.54 20.96
C SER A 102 -2.14 -25.77 19.75
N GLU A 103 -1.09 -26.28 19.11
CA GLU A 103 -0.48 -25.68 17.92
C GLU A 103 -0.99 -26.35 16.64
N ALA A 104 -0.92 -25.63 15.52
CA ALA A 104 -1.37 -26.09 14.21
C ALA A 104 -2.79 -26.71 14.23
N VAL A 105 -3.71 -26.06 14.96
CA VAL A 105 -5.08 -26.57 15.09
C VAL A 105 -5.82 -26.44 13.76
N GLY A 106 -6.60 -27.46 13.43
CA GLY A 106 -7.48 -27.42 12.28
C GLY A 106 -8.66 -26.49 12.52
N ILE A 107 -9.01 -25.72 11.50
CA ILE A 107 -10.23 -24.91 11.50
C ILE A 107 -11.16 -25.49 10.44
N SER A 108 -12.40 -25.84 10.83
CA SER A 108 -13.38 -26.38 9.87
C SER A 108 -13.80 -25.32 8.85
N HIS A 109 -14.52 -25.73 7.81
CA HIS A 109 -15.07 -24.80 6.82
C HIS A 109 -16.06 -23.79 7.44
N GLU A 110 -16.73 -24.17 8.53
CA GLU A 110 -17.62 -23.34 9.35
C GLU A 110 -16.86 -22.47 10.36
N GLY A 111 -15.52 -22.56 10.38
CA GLY A 111 -14.68 -21.78 11.28
C GLY A 111 -14.54 -22.36 12.68
N ILE A 112 -14.87 -23.63 12.90
CA ILE A 112 -14.80 -24.24 14.23
C ILE A 112 -13.39 -24.75 14.51
N CYS A 113 -12.81 -24.35 15.64
CA CYS A 113 -11.51 -24.83 16.09
C CYS A 113 -11.58 -26.30 16.53
N SER A 114 -10.72 -27.16 15.96
CA SER A 114 -10.66 -28.58 16.30
C SER A 114 -10.17 -28.89 17.72
N ALA A 115 -9.54 -27.92 18.40
CA ALA A 115 -8.98 -28.10 19.74
C ALA A 115 -9.95 -27.71 20.86
N CYS A 116 -10.65 -26.58 20.73
CA CYS A 116 -11.56 -26.07 21.76
C CYS A 116 -13.04 -26.11 21.37
N GLY A 117 -13.37 -26.39 20.11
CA GLY A 117 -14.75 -26.39 19.60
C GLY A 117 -15.37 -25.01 19.45
N HIS A 118 -14.65 -23.92 19.74
CA HIS A 118 -15.16 -22.56 19.57
C HIS A 118 -14.99 -22.05 18.13
N PRO A 119 -15.94 -21.23 17.65
CA PRO A 119 -15.82 -20.60 16.33
C PRO A 119 -14.72 -19.53 16.31
N LEU A 120 -14.08 -19.36 15.16
CA LEU A 120 -13.31 -18.16 14.86
C LEU A 120 -14.25 -16.97 14.70
N ASN A 121 -13.75 -15.78 15.04
CA ASN A 121 -14.47 -14.55 14.74
C ASN A 121 -14.65 -14.39 13.23
N GLN A 122 -15.85 -14.01 12.82
CA GLN A 122 -16.10 -13.59 11.45
C GLN A 122 -15.28 -12.34 11.12
N ARG A 123 -14.94 -12.20 9.84
CA ARG A 123 -14.26 -11.01 9.36
C ARG A 123 -15.18 -9.80 9.50
N GLU A 124 -14.68 -8.75 10.14
CA GLU A 124 -15.37 -7.47 10.23
C GLU A 124 -15.19 -6.68 8.93
N GLU A 125 -16.28 -6.47 8.20
CA GLU A 125 -16.30 -5.52 7.09
C GLU A 125 -16.48 -4.09 7.62
N LEU A 126 -16.05 -3.10 6.82
CA LEU A 126 -16.33 -1.70 7.15
C LEU A 126 -17.81 -1.40 6.94
N ASN A 127 -18.40 -0.64 7.87
CA ASN A 127 -19.70 -0.03 7.62
C ASN A 127 -19.57 1.18 6.66
N GLU A 128 -20.70 1.77 6.24
CA GLU A 128 -20.69 2.88 5.28
C GLU A 128 -19.94 4.10 5.79
N ASP A 129 -20.11 4.48 7.06
CA ASP A 129 -19.45 5.65 7.65
C ASP A 129 -17.94 5.46 7.72
N GLU A 130 -17.48 4.27 8.15
CA GLU A 130 -16.08 3.88 8.20
C GLU A 130 -15.45 3.84 6.80
N HIS A 131 -16.18 3.32 5.81
CA HIS A 131 -15.76 3.30 4.41
C HIS A 131 -15.54 4.73 3.89
N TRP A 132 -16.48 5.63 4.14
CA TRP A 132 -16.38 7.03 3.70
C TRP A 132 -15.32 7.82 4.48
N ALA A 133 -15.07 7.49 5.75
CA ALA A 133 -13.97 8.06 6.51
C ALA A 133 -12.61 7.67 5.90
N LEU A 134 -12.42 6.39 5.57
CA LEU A 134 -11.21 5.90 4.90
C LEU A 134 -11.05 6.51 3.49
N HIS A 135 -12.14 6.56 2.72
CA HIS A 135 -12.19 7.21 1.41
C HIS A 135 -11.73 8.66 1.47
N LYS A 136 -12.31 9.46 2.38
CA LYS A 136 -11.98 10.89 2.53
C LYS A 136 -10.51 11.09 2.88
N ALA A 137 -9.96 10.25 3.75
CA ALA A 137 -8.56 10.34 4.12
C ALA A 137 -7.63 10.03 2.94
N LEU A 138 -7.88 8.95 2.20
CA LEU A 138 -7.08 8.58 1.03
C LEU A 138 -7.21 9.61 -0.11
N LEU A 139 -8.41 10.13 -0.34
CA LEU A 139 -8.63 11.24 -1.28
C LEU A 139 -7.83 12.48 -0.86
N SER A 140 -7.78 12.80 0.43
CA SER A 140 -7.01 13.94 0.92
C SER A 140 -5.51 13.77 0.68
N PHE A 141 -4.95 12.56 0.65
CA PHE A 141 -3.54 12.37 0.29
C PHE A 141 -3.28 12.65 -1.19
N LEU A 142 -4.21 12.27 -2.06
CA LEU A 142 -4.16 12.62 -3.48
C LEU A 142 -4.26 14.13 -3.66
N GLU A 143 -5.18 14.79 -2.97
CA GLU A 143 -5.37 16.25 -3.08
C GLU A 143 -4.25 17.06 -2.38
N CYS A 144 -3.75 16.65 -1.22
CA CYS A 144 -2.66 17.34 -0.53
C CYS A 144 -1.29 17.08 -1.18
N GLY A 145 -1.07 15.90 -1.76
CA GLY A 145 0.09 15.64 -2.62
C GLY A 145 0.16 16.61 -3.80
N THR A 146 -1.00 17.08 -4.30
CA THR A 146 -1.05 18.08 -5.37
C THR A 146 -0.70 19.51 -4.92
N LYS A 147 -0.72 19.81 -3.61
CA LYS A 147 -0.20 21.08 -3.08
C LYS A 147 1.34 21.14 -3.11
N ASN A 148 2.00 19.97 -3.05
CA ASN A 148 3.45 19.83 -3.18
C ASN A 148 3.91 19.57 -4.63
N PHE A 149 2.98 19.50 -5.59
CA PHE A 149 3.29 19.76 -7.00
C PHE A 149 3.62 21.25 -7.17
N SER A 150 4.80 21.65 -6.68
CA SER A 150 5.38 22.91 -7.12
C SER A 150 5.72 22.75 -8.61
N SER A 151 5.00 23.52 -9.41
CA SER A 151 5.25 23.73 -10.82
C SER A 151 6.56 24.50 -10.97
N GLY A 152 7.69 23.80 -10.84
CA GLY A 152 9.03 24.39 -10.83
C GLY A 152 9.29 25.24 -9.58
N SER A 153 10.54 25.27 -9.12
CA SER A 153 10.97 26.24 -8.13
C SER A 153 10.78 27.67 -8.67
N PRO A 154 10.58 28.70 -7.80
CA PRO A 154 10.55 30.09 -8.25
C PRO A 154 11.79 30.50 -9.07
N ALA A 155 12.94 29.87 -8.82
CA ALA A 155 14.15 30.04 -9.61
C ALA A 155 14.04 29.43 -11.01
N GLU A 156 13.51 28.20 -11.15
CA GLU A 156 13.26 27.56 -12.45
C GLU A 156 12.21 28.32 -13.26
N VAL A 157 11.14 28.80 -12.62
CA VAL A 157 10.10 29.62 -13.29
C VAL A 157 10.69 30.95 -13.77
N ARG A 158 11.57 31.59 -12.99
CA ARG A 158 12.31 32.79 -13.41
C ARG A 158 13.28 32.48 -14.55
N ALA A 159 14.03 31.37 -14.48
CA ALA A 159 14.94 30.95 -15.53
C ALA A 159 14.20 30.67 -16.85
N LEU A 160 13.07 29.96 -16.80
CA LEU A 160 12.22 29.71 -17.96
C LEU A 160 11.66 31.02 -18.54
N ARG A 161 11.16 31.93 -17.69
CA ARG A 161 10.67 33.25 -18.15
C ARG A 161 11.78 34.07 -18.80
N ASN A 162 12.98 34.08 -18.25
CA ASN A 162 14.12 34.80 -18.82
C ASN A 162 14.56 34.17 -20.15
N HIS A 163 14.58 32.84 -20.23
CA HIS A 163 14.90 32.10 -21.45
C HIS A 163 13.90 32.41 -22.57
N VAL A 164 12.60 32.33 -22.28
CA VAL A 164 11.52 32.65 -23.23
C VAL A 164 11.55 34.12 -23.66
N ARG A 165 11.86 35.05 -22.73
CA ARG A 165 11.99 36.48 -23.03
C ARG A 165 13.23 36.82 -23.87
N GLY A 166 14.27 35.99 -23.79
CA GLY A 166 15.48 36.10 -24.62
C GLY A 166 15.33 35.50 -26.01
N LEU A 167 14.23 34.80 -26.30
CA LEU A 167 13.96 34.29 -27.65
C LEU A 167 13.59 35.45 -28.60
N PRO A 168 14.02 35.40 -29.88
CA PRO A 168 13.61 36.39 -30.88
C PRO A 168 12.08 36.48 -30.97
N LYS A 169 11.53 37.70 -30.88
CA LYS A 169 10.10 37.94 -30.98
C LYS A 169 9.58 37.47 -32.34
N ALA A 170 8.38 36.91 -32.34
CA ALA A 170 7.69 36.52 -33.55
C ALA A 170 7.34 37.74 -34.39
N GLU A 171 7.85 37.84 -35.61
CA GLU A 171 7.19 38.68 -36.61
C GLU A 171 5.82 38.06 -36.93
N GLY A 172 4.81 38.93 -37.09
CA GLY A 172 3.40 38.57 -37.10
C GLY A 172 3.10 37.40 -38.03
N GLY A 173 2.46 36.35 -37.48
CA GLY A 173 1.97 35.19 -38.25
C GLY A 173 2.86 33.95 -38.26
N THR A 174 4.07 33.99 -37.69
CA THR A 174 4.96 32.81 -37.67
C THR A 174 4.60 31.80 -36.57
N LYS A 175 4.38 30.54 -36.95
CA LYS A 175 4.05 29.43 -36.04
C LYS A 175 5.25 29.09 -35.15
N SER A 176 5.03 28.94 -33.85
CA SER A 176 6.04 28.52 -32.87
C SER A 176 5.61 27.20 -32.21
N LEU A 177 6.55 26.29 -31.99
CA LEU A 177 6.28 24.98 -31.41
C LEU A 177 7.10 24.78 -30.14
N VAL A 178 6.42 24.43 -29.04
CA VAL A 178 7.07 23.97 -27.81
C VAL A 178 6.89 22.46 -27.71
N VAL A 179 7.99 21.73 -27.60
CA VAL A 179 8.00 20.28 -27.57
C VAL A 179 8.50 19.79 -26.21
N ASP A 180 7.66 19.05 -25.52
CA ASP A 180 8.03 18.34 -24.31
C ASP A 180 8.82 17.07 -24.66
N THR A 181 10.14 17.18 -24.61
CA THR A 181 11.02 16.06 -24.98
C THR A 181 11.11 14.98 -23.90
N LEU A 182 10.67 15.28 -22.67
CA LEU A 182 10.70 14.32 -21.56
C LEU A 182 9.68 13.22 -21.76
N ASN A 183 8.50 13.57 -22.27
CA ASN A 183 7.43 12.62 -22.56
C ASN A 183 7.63 11.86 -23.89
N LEU A 184 8.45 12.38 -24.80
CA LEU A 184 8.65 11.82 -26.14
C LEU A 184 9.86 10.88 -26.26
N ILE A 185 10.93 11.10 -25.49
CA ILE A 185 12.20 10.36 -25.62
C ILE A 185 12.40 9.32 -24.49
N HIS A 186 11.41 9.13 -23.60
CA HIS A 186 11.51 8.11 -22.54
C HIS A 186 11.38 6.69 -23.13
N GLY A 187 12.48 5.94 -23.13
CA GLY A 187 12.54 4.52 -23.55
C GLY A 187 12.49 4.26 -25.07
N ARG A 188 12.64 5.28 -25.93
CA ARG A 188 12.65 5.13 -27.40
C ARG A 188 14.02 5.49 -28.01
N SER A 189 14.32 4.92 -29.18
CA SER A 189 15.48 5.33 -30.00
C SER A 189 15.39 6.83 -30.31
N ILE A 190 16.54 7.51 -30.30
CA ILE A 190 16.65 8.96 -30.55
C ILE A 190 16.40 9.30 -32.02
N GLU A 191 16.68 8.35 -32.92
CA GLU A 191 16.70 8.58 -34.37
C GLU A 191 15.31 8.86 -34.97
N PRO A 192 14.22 8.15 -34.62
CA PRO A 192 12.87 8.51 -35.08
C PRO A 192 12.40 9.88 -34.58
N PHE A 193 12.80 10.27 -33.36
CA PHE A 193 12.47 11.59 -32.81
C PHE A 193 13.21 12.70 -33.56
N TYR A 194 14.49 12.47 -33.93
CA TYR A 194 15.25 13.41 -34.73
C TYR A 194 14.65 13.59 -36.14
N LYS A 195 14.23 12.52 -36.81
CA LYS A 195 13.54 12.60 -38.12
C LYS A 195 12.22 13.37 -38.03
N MET A 196 11.44 13.13 -36.99
CA MET A 196 10.21 13.89 -36.70
C MET A 196 10.52 15.38 -36.46
N LEU A 197 11.57 15.69 -35.73
CA LEU A 197 11.99 17.06 -35.44
C LEU A 197 12.38 17.80 -36.73
N LEU A 198 13.12 17.16 -37.64
CA LEU A 198 13.48 17.73 -38.93
C LEU A 198 12.24 18.02 -39.80
N ALA A 199 11.28 17.09 -39.87
CA ALA A 199 10.03 17.30 -40.60
C ALA A 199 9.22 18.48 -40.01
N LEU A 200 9.19 18.62 -38.68
CA LEU A 200 8.51 19.74 -38.02
C LEU A 200 9.19 21.08 -38.27
N MET A 201 10.49 21.11 -38.60
CA MET A 201 11.18 22.36 -38.91
C MET A 201 10.72 22.98 -40.23
N GLU A 202 10.08 22.22 -41.12
CA GLU A 202 9.50 22.73 -42.37
C GLU A 202 8.26 23.61 -42.09
N ASP A 203 7.44 23.20 -41.12
CA ASP A 203 6.18 23.88 -40.76
C ASP A 203 6.33 24.88 -39.60
N PHE A 204 7.36 24.69 -38.75
CA PHE A 204 7.60 25.47 -37.54
C PHE A 204 9.01 26.07 -37.59
N PRO A 205 9.15 27.32 -38.05
CA PRO A 205 10.46 27.98 -38.16
C PRO A 205 11.13 28.22 -36.81
N ARG A 206 10.40 28.04 -35.69
CA ARG A 206 10.90 28.14 -34.32
C ARG A 206 10.39 26.99 -33.46
N ILE A 207 11.32 26.17 -32.98
CA ILE A 207 11.05 25.05 -32.08
C ILE A 207 11.81 25.25 -30.77
N MET A 208 11.11 25.11 -29.64
CA MET A 208 11.71 25.08 -28.30
C MET A 208 11.53 23.69 -27.68
N LEU A 209 12.62 23.10 -27.21
CA LEU A 209 12.64 21.81 -26.54
C LEU A 209 12.81 22.00 -25.03
N ILE A 210 11.98 21.31 -24.24
CA ILE A 210 12.11 21.26 -22.78
C ILE A 210 12.65 19.88 -22.40
N THR A 211 13.80 19.83 -21.69
CA THR A 211 14.51 18.58 -21.33
C THR A 211 15.09 18.60 -19.91
N ARG A 212 15.67 17.49 -19.43
CA ARG A 212 16.30 17.30 -18.10
C ARG A 212 17.78 16.93 -18.24
N PRO A 213 18.63 17.24 -17.24
CA PRO A 213 20.02 16.80 -17.23
C PRO A 213 20.13 15.27 -17.21
N GLY A 214 21.02 14.71 -18.05
CA GLY A 214 21.28 13.28 -18.10
C GLY A 214 22.24 12.87 -19.23
N SER A 215 22.44 11.56 -19.39
CA SER A 215 23.39 10.90 -20.33
C SER A 215 23.16 11.18 -21.84
N LYS A 216 22.27 12.11 -22.19
CA LYS A 216 21.92 12.53 -23.57
C LYS A 216 22.51 13.88 -23.97
N ASN A 217 23.52 14.40 -23.25
CA ASN A 217 24.26 15.63 -23.63
C ASN A 217 24.80 15.60 -25.07
N ARG A 218 25.09 14.40 -25.61
CA ARG A 218 25.52 14.20 -27.00
C ARG A 218 24.41 14.58 -28.01
N PHE A 219 23.16 14.27 -27.70
CA PHE A 219 22.00 14.63 -28.54
C PHE A 219 21.75 16.14 -28.54
N ILE A 220 21.83 16.79 -27.38
CA ILE A 220 21.69 18.27 -27.28
C ILE A 220 22.78 18.96 -28.12
N ARG A 221 24.00 18.44 -28.13
CA ARG A 221 25.08 18.94 -29.01
C ARG A 221 24.78 18.75 -30.50
N HIS A 222 24.16 17.65 -30.90
CA HIS A 222 23.73 17.43 -32.29
C HIS A 222 22.60 18.36 -32.76
N LEU A 223 21.87 18.99 -31.82
CA LEU A 223 20.85 19.99 -32.13
C LEU A 223 21.40 21.42 -32.22
N SER A 224 22.63 21.66 -31.77
CA SER A 224 23.28 22.98 -31.78
C SER A 224 23.38 23.66 -33.16
N PRO A 225 23.55 22.97 -34.30
CA PRO A 225 23.57 23.62 -35.61
C PRO A 225 22.15 23.92 -36.16
N LEU A 226 21.09 23.45 -35.49
CA LEU A 226 19.71 23.66 -35.91
C LEU A 226 19.14 24.90 -35.20
N ASN A 227 18.16 25.57 -35.83
CA ASN A 227 17.46 26.72 -35.24
C ASN A 227 16.45 26.29 -34.17
N ILE A 228 16.93 25.59 -33.13
CA ILE A 228 16.13 24.97 -32.07
C ILE A 228 16.64 25.46 -30.72
N SER A 229 15.77 26.06 -29.93
CA SER A 229 16.10 26.46 -28.57
C SER A 229 15.91 25.30 -27.60
N VAL A 230 16.88 25.04 -26.71
CA VAL A 230 16.78 23.96 -25.72
C VAL A 230 16.83 24.55 -24.32
N PHE A 231 15.80 24.28 -23.52
CA PHE A 231 15.75 24.61 -22.09
C PHE A 231 15.92 23.35 -21.25
N VAL A 232 16.97 23.34 -20.41
CA VAL A 232 17.30 22.22 -19.53
C VAL A 232 16.83 22.53 -18.11
N CYS A 233 15.92 21.71 -17.59
CA CYS A 233 15.34 21.85 -16.27
C CYS A 233 16.24 21.16 -15.21
N ASN A 234 17.05 21.94 -14.49
CA ASN A 234 17.93 21.46 -13.43
C ASN A 234 17.13 21.23 -12.15
N LYS A 235 16.86 19.97 -11.83
CA LYS A 235 16.20 19.53 -10.58
C LYS A 235 17.15 19.70 -9.37
N LEU A 236 17.57 20.93 -9.05
CA LEU A 236 18.42 21.27 -7.90
C LEU A 236 17.70 22.32 -7.04
N SER A 237 16.74 21.85 -6.25
CA SER A 237 16.30 22.47 -4.98
C SER A 237 15.25 21.57 -4.31
N PHE A 238 15.70 20.41 -3.83
CA PHE A 238 14.94 19.60 -2.86
C PHE A 238 15.90 19.13 -1.77
N LEU A 239 16.46 20.09 -1.05
CA LEU A 239 17.15 19.87 0.22
C LEU A 239 16.75 21.03 1.12
N GLU A 240 15.61 20.88 1.78
CA GLU A 240 15.23 21.48 3.08
C GLU A 240 13.73 21.22 3.35
N CYS A 241 13.34 19.95 3.36
CA CYS A 241 12.27 19.46 4.21
C CYS A 241 12.36 17.92 4.19
N GLY A 242 12.61 17.31 5.34
CA GLY A 242 12.89 15.87 5.50
C GLY A 242 11.71 14.93 5.24
N THR A 243 11.05 15.03 4.09
CA THR A 243 10.09 14.02 3.62
C THR A 243 10.36 13.71 2.15
N LYS A 244 10.53 12.43 1.84
CA LYS A 244 10.70 11.94 0.46
C LYS A 244 9.42 12.33 -0.32
N ASN A 245 9.54 13.23 -1.30
CA ASN A 245 8.39 13.79 -2.02
C ASN A 245 7.95 12.86 -3.16
N PHE A 246 6.71 12.38 -3.04
CA PHE A 246 6.00 11.44 -3.91
C PHE A 246 5.16 12.18 -4.97
N SER A 247 4.97 11.58 -6.15
CA SER A 247 4.24 12.19 -7.27
C SER A 247 2.78 11.73 -7.29
N SER A 248 1.91 12.43 -6.56
CA SER A 248 0.45 12.30 -6.68
C SER A 248 -0.09 12.51 -8.11
N GLY A 249 -1.24 11.93 -8.45
CA GLY A 249 -1.91 12.18 -9.73
C GLY A 249 -2.40 13.61 -9.89
N SER A 250 -2.58 14.08 -11.13
CA SER A 250 -3.06 15.46 -11.35
C SER A 250 -4.52 15.64 -10.91
N PRO A 251 -4.96 16.83 -10.43
CA PRO A 251 -6.36 17.06 -10.07
C PRO A 251 -7.36 16.77 -11.20
N ALA A 252 -6.96 16.97 -12.45
CA ALA A 252 -7.77 16.66 -13.62
C ALA A 252 -7.97 15.14 -13.78
N GLU A 253 -6.93 14.36 -13.53
CA GLU A 253 -6.94 12.90 -13.61
C GLU A 253 -7.75 12.28 -12.47
N VAL A 254 -7.62 12.82 -11.24
CA VAL A 254 -8.47 12.43 -10.11
C VAL A 254 -9.94 12.70 -10.42
N ARG A 255 -10.27 13.88 -10.96
CA ARG A 255 -11.65 14.19 -11.41
C ARG A 255 -12.11 13.26 -12.53
N ALA A 256 -11.24 12.94 -13.49
CA ALA A 256 -11.56 12.03 -14.59
C ALA A 256 -11.90 10.63 -14.07
N LEU A 257 -11.12 10.08 -13.13
CA LEU A 257 -11.41 8.80 -12.50
C LEU A 257 -12.78 8.81 -11.81
N ARG A 258 -13.03 9.83 -10.99
CA ARG A 258 -14.30 9.93 -10.24
C ARG A 258 -15.50 10.05 -11.18
N ASN A 259 -15.39 10.85 -12.24
CA ASN A 259 -16.43 10.97 -13.24
C ASN A 259 -16.64 9.65 -14.00
N HIS A 260 -15.55 8.93 -14.29
CA HIS A 260 -15.60 7.61 -14.92
C HIS A 260 -16.35 6.60 -14.07
N VAL A 261 -16.01 6.51 -12.77
CA VAL A 261 -16.68 5.60 -11.82
C VAL A 261 -18.17 5.96 -11.67
N ARG A 262 -18.50 7.26 -11.57
CA ARG A 262 -19.90 7.74 -11.47
C ARG A 262 -20.73 7.48 -12.73
N GLY A 263 -20.07 7.41 -13.89
CA GLY A 263 -20.69 7.10 -15.17
C GLY A 263 -20.93 5.59 -15.39
N LEU A 264 -20.36 4.72 -14.55
CA LEU A 264 -20.68 3.30 -14.59
C LEU A 264 -22.14 3.07 -14.16
N PRO A 265 -22.82 2.04 -14.69
CA PRO A 265 -24.15 1.66 -14.23
C PRO A 265 -24.16 1.59 -12.70
N LYS A 266 -25.25 1.95 -12.02
CA LYS A 266 -25.30 1.76 -10.56
C LYS A 266 -25.33 0.27 -10.25
N ALA A 267 -24.54 -0.15 -9.27
CA ALA A 267 -24.60 -1.52 -8.78
C ALA A 267 -25.91 -1.65 -8.01
N GLU A 268 -26.72 -2.68 -8.29
CA GLU A 268 -27.85 -3.01 -7.43
C GLU A 268 -27.32 -3.35 -6.02
N GLY A 269 -28.10 -3.05 -4.98
CA GLY A 269 -27.65 -3.24 -3.60
C GLY A 269 -27.05 -4.64 -3.36
N GLY A 270 -25.78 -4.69 -2.94
CA GLY A 270 -25.08 -5.95 -2.68
C GLY A 270 -24.31 -6.57 -3.85
N THR A 271 -24.31 -5.97 -5.05
CA THR A 271 -23.47 -6.49 -6.15
C THR A 271 -21.99 -6.22 -5.92
N LYS A 272 -21.18 -7.28 -6.07
CA LYS A 272 -19.71 -7.20 -5.97
C LYS A 272 -19.14 -6.51 -7.20
N SER A 273 -18.22 -5.58 -7.00
CA SER A 273 -17.40 -5.02 -8.06
C SER A 273 -15.92 -5.34 -7.84
N LEU A 274 -15.12 -5.28 -8.91
CA LEU A 274 -13.70 -5.56 -8.84
C LEU A 274 -12.90 -4.47 -9.55
N VAL A 275 -11.95 -3.87 -8.85
CA VAL A 275 -10.88 -3.07 -9.44
C VAL A 275 -9.65 -3.96 -9.63
N VAL A 276 -9.05 -3.94 -10.81
CA VAL A 276 -7.92 -4.79 -11.16
C VAL A 276 -6.70 -3.94 -11.45
N ASP A 277 -5.62 -4.22 -10.72
CA ASP A 277 -4.30 -3.64 -10.92
C ASP A 277 -3.56 -4.30 -12.08
N THR A 278 -3.86 -3.86 -13.30
CA THR A 278 -3.28 -4.47 -14.51
C THR A 278 -1.78 -4.21 -14.67
N LEU A 279 -1.23 -3.25 -13.93
CA LEU A 279 0.14 -2.79 -14.08
C LEU A 279 1.09 -3.77 -13.42
N ASN A 280 0.78 -4.18 -12.19
CA ASN A 280 1.49 -5.25 -11.49
C ASN A 280 1.22 -6.64 -12.10
N LEU A 281 0.09 -6.83 -12.79
CA LEU A 281 -0.30 -8.10 -13.38
C LEU A 281 0.36 -8.42 -14.74
N ILE A 282 0.47 -7.44 -15.63
CA ILE A 282 0.80 -7.69 -17.05
C ILE A 282 2.24 -7.26 -17.39
N HIS A 283 3.03 -6.70 -16.48
CA HIS A 283 4.39 -6.25 -16.79
C HIS A 283 5.32 -7.44 -17.11
N GLY A 284 5.73 -7.57 -18.39
CA GLY A 284 6.67 -8.59 -18.85
C GLY A 284 6.12 -10.02 -18.97
N ARG A 285 4.79 -10.21 -18.97
CA ARG A 285 4.16 -11.55 -18.95
C ARG A 285 3.19 -11.78 -20.11
N SER A 286 2.91 -13.06 -20.38
CA SER A 286 1.89 -13.47 -21.36
C SER A 286 0.50 -12.98 -20.93
N ILE A 287 -0.27 -12.52 -21.91
CA ILE A 287 -1.61 -11.97 -21.73
C ILE A 287 -2.67 -13.09 -21.60
N GLU A 288 -2.42 -14.24 -22.23
CA GLU A 288 -3.38 -15.35 -22.33
C GLU A 288 -3.79 -15.92 -20.96
N PRO A 289 -2.88 -16.20 -20.01
CA PRO A 289 -3.28 -16.67 -18.68
C PRO A 289 -4.04 -15.61 -17.87
N PHE A 290 -3.70 -14.33 -18.04
CA PHE A 290 -4.42 -13.23 -17.40
C PHE A 290 -5.84 -13.13 -17.93
N TYR A 291 -6.04 -13.29 -19.24
CA TYR A 291 -7.36 -13.30 -19.86
C TYR A 291 -8.24 -14.43 -19.32
N LYS A 292 -7.70 -15.64 -19.15
CA LYS A 292 -8.42 -16.77 -18.52
C LYS A 292 -8.84 -16.48 -17.08
N MET A 293 -7.95 -15.89 -16.29
CA MET A 293 -8.27 -15.46 -14.92
C MET A 293 -9.38 -14.40 -14.92
N LEU A 294 -9.33 -13.45 -15.86
CA LEU A 294 -10.32 -12.40 -15.99
C LEU A 294 -11.71 -12.97 -16.34
N LEU A 295 -11.79 -13.95 -17.24
CA LEU A 295 -13.05 -14.65 -17.54
C LEU A 295 -13.62 -15.35 -16.30
N ALA A 296 -12.79 -16.03 -15.52
CA ALA A 296 -13.23 -16.66 -14.27
C ALA A 296 -13.72 -15.63 -13.23
N LEU A 297 -13.09 -14.44 -13.16
CA LEU A 297 -13.53 -13.37 -12.28
C LEU A 297 -14.87 -12.76 -12.71
N MET A 298 -15.21 -12.78 -14.00
CA MET A 298 -16.50 -12.28 -14.47
C MET A 298 -17.69 -13.11 -13.98
N GLU A 299 -17.46 -14.37 -13.56
CA GLU A 299 -18.49 -15.20 -12.93
C GLU A 299 -18.87 -14.68 -11.53
N ASP A 300 -17.89 -14.19 -10.77
CA ASP A 300 -18.07 -13.67 -9.40
C ASP A 300 -18.35 -12.16 -9.34
N PHE A 301 -17.87 -11.42 -10.35
CA PHE A 301 -17.87 -9.96 -10.37
C PHE A 301 -18.60 -9.45 -11.62
N PRO A 302 -19.91 -9.11 -11.50
CA PRO A 302 -20.68 -8.58 -12.63
C PRO A 302 -20.14 -7.23 -13.14
N ARG A 303 -19.30 -6.55 -12.35
CA ARG A 303 -18.64 -5.30 -12.73
C ARG A 303 -17.15 -5.37 -12.45
N ILE A 304 -16.36 -5.27 -13.51
CA ILE A 304 -14.90 -5.20 -13.44
C ILE A 304 -14.39 -3.90 -14.04
N MET A 305 -13.49 -3.24 -13.33
CA MET A 305 -12.76 -2.06 -13.77
C MET A 305 -11.26 -2.33 -13.75
N LEU A 306 -10.61 -2.14 -14.90
CA LEU A 306 -9.16 -2.27 -15.05
C LEU A 306 -8.52 -0.89 -14.97
N ILE A 307 -7.53 -0.72 -14.11
CA ILE A 307 -6.68 0.48 -14.11
C ILE A 307 -5.36 0.12 -14.78
N THR A 308 -4.96 0.89 -15.78
CA THR A 308 -3.79 0.62 -16.64
C THR A 308 -3.05 1.88 -17.06
N ARG A 309 -1.95 1.75 -17.82
CA ARG A 309 -1.12 2.84 -18.34
C ARG A 309 -0.98 2.79 -19.87
N PRO A 310 -0.65 3.90 -20.53
CA PRO A 310 -0.53 3.96 -21.98
C PRO A 310 0.71 3.18 -22.43
N GLY A 311 0.53 2.20 -23.33
CA GLY A 311 1.62 1.34 -23.83
C GLY A 311 1.23 0.44 -25.01
N SER A 312 2.12 -0.49 -25.39
CA SER A 312 1.97 -1.43 -26.52
C SER A 312 0.82 -2.45 -26.40
N LYS A 313 0.02 -2.33 -25.32
CA LYS A 313 -1.10 -3.22 -24.97
C LYS A 313 -2.46 -2.70 -25.43
N ASN A 314 -2.51 -1.70 -26.30
CA ASN A 314 -3.76 -1.25 -26.95
C ASN A 314 -4.50 -2.39 -27.67
N ARG A 315 -3.77 -3.42 -28.14
CA ARG A 315 -4.39 -4.65 -28.66
C ARG A 315 -5.20 -5.36 -27.57
N PHE A 316 -4.65 -5.57 -26.39
CA PHE A 316 -5.35 -6.21 -25.28
C PHE A 316 -6.62 -5.45 -24.88
N ILE A 317 -6.53 -4.12 -24.74
CA ILE A 317 -7.71 -3.28 -24.44
C ILE A 317 -8.80 -3.45 -25.51
N ARG A 318 -8.43 -3.57 -26.79
CA ARG A 318 -9.40 -3.88 -27.87
C ARG A 318 -10.00 -5.28 -27.74
N HIS A 319 -9.26 -6.28 -27.25
CA HIS A 319 -9.81 -7.63 -27.03
C HIS A 319 -10.79 -7.67 -25.85
N LEU A 320 -10.77 -6.65 -24.99
CA LEU A 320 -11.71 -6.51 -23.87
C LEU A 320 -12.99 -5.77 -24.25
N SER A 321 -13.06 -5.11 -25.42
CA SER A 321 -14.24 -4.36 -25.83
C SER A 321 -15.55 -5.17 -25.92
N PRO A 322 -15.57 -6.48 -26.26
CA PRO A 322 -16.82 -7.24 -26.25
C PRO A 322 -17.24 -7.66 -24.83
N LEU A 323 -16.37 -7.51 -23.83
CA LEU A 323 -16.64 -7.89 -22.45
C LEU A 323 -17.23 -6.70 -21.68
N ASN A 324 -18.04 -6.98 -20.68
CA ASN A 324 -18.58 -5.97 -19.76
C ASN A 324 -17.51 -5.49 -18.77
N ILE A 325 -16.43 -4.89 -19.29
CA ILE A 325 -15.27 -4.48 -18.51
C ILE A 325 -14.94 -3.02 -18.82
N SER A 326 -14.85 -2.24 -17.74
CA SER A 326 -14.44 -0.84 -17.81
C SER A 326 -12.93 -0.72 -17.75
N VAL A 327 -12.33 0.18 -18.53
CA VAL A 327 -10.88 0.41 -18.55
C VAL A 327 -10.63 1.89 -18.31
N PHE A 328 -9.80 2.19 -17.29
CA PHE A 328 -9.29 3.53 -17.03
C PHE A 328 -7.77 3.55 -17.23
N VAL A 329 -7.31 4.52 -18.02
CA VAL A 329 -5.90 4.65 -18.39
C VAL A 329 -5.31 5.84 -17.65
N CYS A 330 -4.49 5.58 -16.63
CA CYS A 330 -3.74 6.60 -15.91
C CYS A 330 -2.65 7.22 -16.79
N ASN A 331 -2.18 8.40 -16.43
CA ASN A 331 -0.99 9.00 -17.00
C ASN A 331 0.25 8.20 -16.55
N LYS A 332 1.29 8.17 -17.40
CA LYS A 332 2.54 7.43 -17.14
C LYS A 332 3.29 7.90 -15.89
N LEU A 333 3.04 9.12 -15.44
CA LEU A 333 3.72 9.75 -14.30
C LEU A 333 2.93 9.64 -12.99
N SER A 334 1.75 9.00 -13.01
CA SER A 334 0.86 8.92 -11.85
C SER A 334 1.22 7.73 -10.96
N GLU A 335 1.12 7.89 -9.64
CA GLU A 335 1.24 6.80 -8.67
C GLU A 335 0.02 5.88 -8.74
N ASP A 336 0.22 4.65 -9.21
CA ASP A 336 -0.89 3.75 -9.56
C ASP A 336 -1.67 3.28 -8.33
N ASP A 337 -0.98 3.01 -7.22
CA ASP A 337 -1.56 2.47 -6.00
C ASP A 337 -2.66 3.35 -5.42
N LEU A 338 -2.47 4.67 -5.45
CA LEU A 338 -3.48 5.63 -4.99
C LEU A 338 -4.71 5.66 -5.91
N PHE A 339 -4.55 5.47 -7.22
CA PHE A 339 -5.68 5.38 -8.15
C PHE A 339 -6.44 4.07 -7.98
N ILE A 340 -5.75 2.97 -7.71
CA ILE A 340 -6.37 1.68 -7.37
C ILE A 340 -7.21 1.82 -6.11
N LEU A 341 -6.63 2.36 -5.04
CA LEU A 341 -7.32 2.59 -3.76
C LEU A 341 -8.52 3.54 -3.93
N LEU A 342 -8.34 4.66 -4.63
CA LEU A 342 -9.41 5.63 -4.86
C LEU A 342 -10.54 5.04 -5.69
N ALA A 343 -10.23 4.30 -6.77
CA ALA A 343 -11.24 3.67 -7.60
C ALA A 343 -12.08 2.68 -6.79
N ALA A 344 -11.42 1.82 -6.00
CA ALA A 344 -12.10 0.83 -5.19
C ALA A 344 -13.05 1.49 -4.17
N LEU A 345 -12.60 2.56 -3.51
CA LEU A 345 -13.40 3.25 -2.51
C LEU A 345 -14.54 4.10 -3.12
N GLU A 346 -14.33 4.71 -4.30
CA GLU A 346 -15.39 5.42 -5.04
C GLU A 346 -16.44 4.47 -5.62
N MET A 347 -16.07 3.23 -5.96
CA MET A 347 -17.01 2.21 -6.41
C MET A 347 -17.94 1.72 -5.29
N GLY A 348 -17.52 1.89 -4.03
CA GLY A 348 -18.35 1.68 -2.85
C GLY A 348 -17.90 0.50 -1.96
N PRO A 349 -18.60 0.27 -0.84
CA PRO A 349 -18.20 -0.71 0.18
C PRO A 349 -18.09 -2.15 -0.31
N GLY A 350 -18.87 -2.53 -1.33
CA GLY A 350 -18.85 -3.87 -1.93
C GLY A 350 -17.76 -4.11 -2.98
N CYS A 351 -16.85 -3.14 -3.18
CA CYS A 351 -15.79 -3.27 -4.17
C CYS A 351 -14.58 -4.02 -3.63
N TYR A 352 -14.11 -4.98 -4.42
CA TYR A 352 -12.88 -5.73 -4.22
C TYR A 352 -11.75 -5.16 -5.07
N VAL A 353 -10.51 -5.50 -4.73
CA VAL A 353 -9.31 -5.12 -5.47
C VAL A 353 -8.46 -6.36 -5.75
N LEU A 354 -8.17 -6.63 -7.02
CA LEU A 354 -7.20 -7.66 -7.40
C LEU A 354 -5.81 -7.06 -7.49
N THR A 355 -4.96 -7.37 -6.50
CA THR A 355 -3.55 -6.96 -6.47
C THR A 355 -2.73 -7.84 -5.50
N ASN A 356 -1.42 -7.93 -5.71
CA ASN A 356 -0.48 -8.51 -4.75
C ASN A 356 0.26 -7.44 -3.93
N ASP A 357 -0.03 -6.16 -4.14
CA ASP A 357 0.52 -5.08 -3.33
C ASP A 357 -0.10 -5.09 -1.92
N GLN A 358 0.72 -4.92 -0.89
CA GLN A 358 0.26 -4.84 0.50
C GLN A 358 -0.11 -3.42 0.92
N PHE A 359 0.16 -2.45 0.05
CA PHE A 359 -0.02 -1.02 0.27
C PHE A 359 0.68 -0.53 1.55
N SER A 360 1.78 -1.20 1.93
CA SER A 360 2.48 -0.93 3.20
C SER A 360 2.85 0.55 3.32
N ASP A 361 3.40 1.15 2.27
CA ASP A 361 3.80 2.57 2.29
C ASP A 361 2.60 3.50 2.49
N HIS A 362 1.45 3.15 1.92
CA HIS A 362 0.20 3.91 2.07
C HIS A 362 -0.39 3.75 3.46
N ARG A 363 -0.36 2.53 4.00
CA ARG A 363 -0.78 2.21 5.36
C ARG A 363 0.01 3.02 6.40
N HIS A 364 1.33 3.10 6.26
CA HIS A 364 2.18 3.87 7.21
C HIS A 364 1.91 5.38 7.19
N ARG A 365 1.28 5.90 6.14
CA ARG A 365 0.95 7.32 6.00
C ARG A 365 -0.40 7.68 6.60
N LEU A 366 -1.26 6.70 6.87
CA LEU A 366 -2.55 6.92 7.48
C LEU A 366 -2.39 7.40 8.93
N GLY A 367 -3.30 8.27 9.38
CA GLY A 367 -3.42 8.60 10.78
C GLY A 367 -3.75 7.35 11.59
N HIS A 368 -3.33 7.32 12.86
CA HIS A 368 -3.47 6.16 13.75
C HIS A 368 -4.90 5.58 13.77
N ASP A 369 -5.92 6.42 13.77
CA ASP A 369 -7.33 5.99 13.85
C ASP A 369 -7.83 5.34 12.54
N LEU A 370 -7.15 5.59 11.42
CA LEU A 370 -7.51 5.06 10.10
C LEU A 370 -6.80 3.75 9.77
N VAL A 371 -5.67 3.46 10.42
CA VAL A 371 -4.91 2.22 10.19
C VAL A 371 -5.77 0.97 10.46
N PRO A 372 -6.52 0.87 11.59
CA PRO A 372 -7.42 -0.26 11.81
C PRO A 372 -8.53 -0.39 10.76
N LEU A 373 -9.01 0.74 10.21
CA LEU A 373 -10.01 0.73 9.14
C LEU A 373 -9.39 0.20 7.84
N PHE A 374 -8.19 0.66 7.51
CA PHE A 374 -7.46 0.20 6.33
C PHE A 374 -7.12 -1.29 6.41
N ASP A 375 -6.70 -1.78 7.58
CA ASP A 375 -6.40 -3.19 7.77
C ASP A 375 -7.62 -4.08 7.55
N ARG A 376 -8.79 -3.69 8.09
CA ARG A 376 -10.06 -4.41 7.84
C ARG A 376 -10.47 -4.34 6.38
N TRP A 377 -10.35 -3.17 5.75
CA TRP A 377 -10.66 -3.01 4.33
C TRP A 377 -9.75 -3.90 3.47
N ASN A 378 -8.44 -3.86 3.70
CA ASN A 378 -7.45 -4.63 2.96
C ASN A 378 -7.69 -6.14 3.14
N GLU A 379 -7.99 -6.59 4.37
CA GLU A 379 -8.29 -8.00 4.66
C GLU A 379 -9.58 -8.48 3.99
N SER A 380 -10.62 -7.64 3.94
CA SER A 380 -11.96 -8.01 3.45
C SER A 380 -12.14 -7.83 1.94
N ARG A 381 -11.37 -6.94 1.31
CA ARG A 381 -11.59 -6.53 -0.09
C ARG A 381 -10.46 -6.90 -1.05
N VAL A 382 -9.26 -7.26 -0.58
CA VAL A 382 -8.15 -7.55 -1.50
C VAL A 382 -8.09 -9.02 -1.90
N VAL A 383 -8.31 -9.26 -3.19
CA VAL A 383 -8.13 -10.54 -3.88
C VAL A 383 -6.67 -10.67 -4.28
N ARG A 384 -6.03 -11.78 -3.89
CA ARG A 384 -4.62 -12.08 -4.22
C ARG A 384 -4.54 -13.01 -5.42
N TYR A 385 -3.41 -13.02 -6.14
CA TYR A 385 -3.22 -13.93 -7.28
C TYR A 385 -1.84 -14.59 -7.32
N PHE A 386 -1.82 -15.87 -7.70
CA PHE A 386 -0.60 -16.63 -7.88
C PHE A 386 0.04 -16.28 -9.22
N ALA A 387 1.14 -15.55 -9.18
CA ALA A 387 1.83 -15.04 -10.36
C ALA A 387 2.20 -16.13 -11.39
N SER A 388 2.49 -17.35 -10.96
CA SER A 388 2.89 -18.47 -11.83
C SER A 388 1.71 -19.15 -12.52
N THR A 389 0.55 -19.25 -11.84
CA THR A 389 -0.60 -20.04 -12.31
C THR A 389 -1.80 -19.19 -12.72
N TYR A 390 -1.79 -17.89 -12.41
CA TYR A 390 -2.92 -16.97 -12.59
C TYR A 390 -4.22 -17.47 -11.93
N ARG A 391 -4.09 -18.26 -10.87
CA ARG A 391 -5.20 -18.55 -9.94
C ARG A 391 -5.31 -17.38 -8.97
N TYR A 392 -6.52 -17.09 -8.50
CA TYR A 392 -6.75 -16.07 -7.49
C TYR A 392 -7.23 -16.68 -6.17
N LYS A 393 -7.06 -15.93 -5.09
CA LYS A 393 -7.49 -16.28 -3.73
C LYS A 393 -8.38 -15.15 -3.23
N MET A 394 -9.65 -15.48 -3.02
CA MET A 394 -10.61 -14.58 -2.39
C MET A 394 -10.26 -14.35 -0.92
N PRO A 395 -10.60 -13.16 -0.38
CA PRO A 395 -10.68 -12.93 1.06
C PRO A 395 -11.43 -14.07 1.77
N GLY A 396 -10.84 -14.62 2.84
CA GLY A 396 -11.49 -15.64 3.68
C GLY A 396 -12.69 -15.08 4.48
N ARG A 397 -13.51 -15.99 5.02
CA ARG A 397 -14.71 -15.63 5.83
C ARG A 397 -14.38 -15.21 7.27
N PHE A 398 -13.30 -15.74 7.81
CA PHE A 398 -12.89 -15.53 9.19
C PHE A 398 -11.74 -14.54 9.27
N THR A 399 -11.64 -13.85 10.40
CA THR A 399 -10.50 -12.96 10.64
C THR A 399 -9.20 -13.75 10.69
N CYS A 400 -8.12 -13.18 10.14
CA CYS A 400 -6.77 -13.68 10.33
C CYS A 400 -6.00 -12.91 11.41
N PHE A 401 -6.71 -12.33 12.38
CA PHE A 401 -6.12 -11.65 13.52
C PHE A 401 -6.29 -12.43 14.83
N PRO A 402 -5.38 -12.23 15.80
CA PRO A 402 -5.58 -12.70 17.16
C PRO A 402 -6.91 -12.21 17.72
N HIS A 403 -7.69 -13.13 18.28
CA HIS A 403 -8.97 -12.78 18.91
C HIS A 403 -9.25 -13.63 20.14
N ARG A 404 -10.17 -13.14 20.97
CA ARG A 404 -10.67 -13.86 22.14
C ARG A 404 -11.65 -14.94 21.70
N ALA A 405 -11.50 -16.12 22.27
CA ALA A 405 -12.52 -17.17 22.31
C ALA A 405 -13.16 -17.19 23.71
N PRO A 406 -14.33 -17.84 23.93
CA PRO A 406 -14.99 -17.88 25.24
C PRO A 406 -14.06 -18.21 26.41
N ASP A 407 -13.25 -19.27 26.26
CA ASP A 407 -12.32 -19.72 27.32
C ASP A 407 -10.85 -19.44 27.02
N GLY A 408 -10.54 -18.57 26.04
CA GLY A 408 -9.20 -18.51 25.51
C GLY A 408 -8.94 -17.48 24.41
N PHE A 409 -7.98 -17.82 23.56
CA PHE A 409 -7.53 -17.03 22.43
C PHE A 409 -7.24 -17.94 21.24
N HIS A 410 -7.52 -17.43 20.04
CA HIS A 410 -7.05 -18.00 18.79
C HIS A 410 -6.01 -17.04 18.20
N ILE A 411 -4.79 -17.55 17.99
CA ILE A 411 -3.66 -16.76 17.50
C ILE A 411 -3.21 -17.35 16.16
N PRO A 412 -3.34 -16.62 15.05
CA PRO A 412 -2.86 -17.08 13.76
C PRO A 412 -1.33 -16.97 13.69
N VAL A 413 -0.70 -17.87 12.94
CA VAL A 413 0.71 -17.83 12.58
C VAL A 413 0.78 -17.81 11.07
N ALA A 414 1.23 -16.68 10.52
CA ALA A 414 1.29 -16.49 9.08
C ALA A 414 2.38 -17.38 8.46
N ARG A 415 1.97 -18.19 7.49
CA ARG A 415 2.83 -19.00 6.62
C ARG A 415 2.79 -18.43 5.21
N VAL A 416 3.96 -18.08 4.69
CA VAL A 416 4.10 -17.58 3.31
C VAL A 416 3.97 -18.75 2.34
N ILE A 417 3.07 -18.63 1.37
CA ILE A 417 2.90 -19.63 0.29
C ILE A 417 3.37 -19.08 -1.04
N ALA A 418 3.19 -17.78 -1.24
CA ALA A 418 3.79 -17.05 -2.35
C ALA A 418 4.08 -15.61 -1.88
N PRO A 419 4.88 -14.83 -2.62
CA PRO A 419 5.10 -13.43 -2.30
C PRO A 419 3.77 -12.68 -2.10
N SER A 420 3.60 -12.05 -0.94
CA SER A 420 2.36 -11.37 -0.51
C SER A 420 1.10 -12.25 -0.36
N ILE A 421 1.23 -13.58 -0.40
CA ILE A 421 0.13 -14.53 -0.17
C ILE A 421 0.45 -15.41 1.03
N TYR A 422 -0.40 -15.29 2.04
CA TYR A 422 -0.26 -15.97 3.31
C TYR A 422 -1.40 -16.96 3.53
N GLU A 423 -1.09 -18.06 4.21
CA GLU A 423 -2.04 -18.87 4.97
C GLU A 423 -1.74 -18.72 6.45
N HIS A 424 -2.69 -19.17 7.28
CA HIS A 424 -2.55 -19.08 8.72
C HIS A 424 -2.73 -20.46 9.31
N ASP A 425 -1.67 -20.95 9.96
CA ASP A 425 -1.80 -22.00 10.95
C ASP A 425 -2.33 -21.37 12.23
N TRP A 426 -3.06 -22.12 13.05
CA TRP A 426 -3.70 -21.57 14.24
C TRP A 426 -3.11 -22.15 15.52
N ILE A 427 -2.89 -21.29 16.50
CA ILE A 427 -2.61 -21.67 17.88
C ILE A 427 -3.87 -21.41 18.70
N CYS A 428 -4.37 -22.43 19.38
CA CYS A 428 -5.45 -22.33 20.35
C CYS A 428 -4.87 -22.28 21.76
N VAL A 429 -5.24 -21.25 22.52
CA VAL A 429 -4.78 -21.04 23.90
C VAL A 429 -5.99 -20.98 24.81
N VAL A 430 -6.21 -22.01 25.62
CA VAL A 430 -7.38 -22.14 26.51
C VAL A 430 -6.94 -22.07 27.96
N LYS A 431 -7.72 -21.43 28.84
CA LYS A 431 -7.42 -21.43 30.28
C LYS A 431 -7.40 -22.87 30.80
N LYS A 432 -6.39 -23.21 31.61
CA LYS A 432 -6.45 -24.46 32.37
C LYS A 432 -7.57 -24.35 33.39
N HIS A 433 -8.52 -25.29 33.36
CA HIS A 433 -9.43 -25.44 34.49
C HIS A 433 -8.62 -25.87 35.71
N VAL A 434 -8.59 -25.01 36.73
CA VAL A 434 -8.09 -25.41 38.03
C VAL A 434 -9.09 -26.41 38.59
N SER A 435 -8.74 -27.71 38.57
CA SER A 435 -9.47 -28.67 39.37
C SER A 435 -9.35 -28.19 40.81
N ARG A 436 -10.46 -27.71 41.38
CA ARG A 436 -10.58 -27.58 42.83
C ARG A 436 -10.45 -28.99 43.37
N ARG A 437 -9.23 -29.39 43.74
CA ARG A 437 -9.02 -30.53 44.63
C ARG A 437 -9.85 -30.21 45.88
N LYS A 438 -10.92 -30.98 46.07
CA LYS A 438 -11.65 -31.04 47.34
C LYS A 438 -10.73 -31.58 48.41
#